data_AF-A0A817PDT0-F1
#
_entry.id   AF-A0A817PDT0-F1
#
_cell.length_a   1.000
_cell.length_b   1.000
_cell.length_c   1.000
_cell.angle_alpha   90.00
_cell.angle_beta   90.00
_cell.angle_gamma   90.00
#
_symmetry.space_group_name_H-M   'P 1'
#
loop_
_entity.id
_entity.type
_entity.pdbx_description
1 polymer ?
#
loop_
_entity_poly.entity_id
_entity_poly.type
_entity_poly.pdbx_seq_one_letter_code
_entity_poly.pdbx_strand_id
1 'polypeptide(L)'
;MGTSTIIRECSDIDQLYDYMIKLFPSDKLIEFSYLKGMGAKNFTKKNFVASLDFFKRSLGLRQKFFSSNDREIAELHGSIAESYYRLTNYNEAIDFYHKALDFNSLPTPKTIMAHFYLGFSYLIRANWNNFDDLSSAKYHLQTALDINLEYEMLRDEMITDIY
;
A
#
# COMPACT_ATOMS: atom_id res chain seq x y z
N MET A 1 8.71 25.87 -28.94
CA MET A 1 8.40 24.43 -28.95
C MET A 1 7.29 24.22 -27.93
N GLY A 2 6.12 23.74 -28.37
CA GLY A 2 4.93 23.68 -27.52
C GLY A 2 5.05 22.59 -26.46
N THR A 3 4.37 22.76 -25.33
CA THR A 3 4.30 21.77 -24.23
C THR A 3 3.90 20.38 -24.72
N SER A 4 3.09 20.29 -25.78
CA SER A 4 2.68 19.01 -26.39
C SER A 4 3.79 18.30 -27.18
N THR A 5 4.82 19.02 -27.64
CA THR A 5 5.95 18.43 -28.37
C THR A 5 6.89 17.70 -27.41
N ILE A 6 7.15 18.29 -26.24
CA ILE A 6 8.05 17.72 -25.22
C ILE A 6 7.42 16.48 -24.54
N ILE A 7 6.09 16.48 -24.34
CA ILE A 7 5.37 15.30 -23.83
C ILE A 7 5.51 14.11 -24.81
N ARG A 8 5.49 14.37 -26.12
CA ARG A 8 5.69 13.32 -27.15
C ARG A 8 7.13 12.79 -27.21
N GLU A 9 8.09 13.54 -26.68
CA GLU A 9 9.51 13.18 -26.68
C GLU A 9 9.94 12.43 -25.40
N CYS A 10 9.10 12.38 -24.36
CA CYS A 10 9.39 11.62 -23.15
C CYS A 10 9.47 10.12 -23.48
N SER A 11 10.64 9.54 -23.26
CA SER A 11 10.92 8.12 -23.57
C SER A 11 10.50 7.17 -22.45
N ASP A 12 10.34 7.68 -21.24
CA ASP A 12 9.85 6.94 -20.09
C ASP A 12 9.00 7.83 -19.16
N ILE A 13 8.32 7.17 -18.22
CA ILE A 13 7.41 7.83 -17.28
C ILE A 13 8.15 8.73 -16.27
N ASP A 14 9.42 8.45 -15.97
CA ASP A 14 10.21 9.25 -15.02
C ASP A 14 10.52 10.63 -15.65
N GLN A 15 10.92 10.66 -16.93
CA GLN A 15 11.15 11.88 -17.69
C GLN A 15 9.87 12.73 -17.80
N LEU A 16 8.73 12.07 -18.03
CA LEU A 16 7.44 12.74 -18.07
C LEU A 16 7.10 13.40 -16.74
N TYR A 17 7.31 12.71 -15.61
CA TYR A 17 7.07 13.29 -14.29
C TYR A 17 8.04 14.43 -13.94
N ASP A 18 9.34 14.28 -14.23
CA ASP A 18 10.33 15.35 -14.02
C ASP A 18 9.95 16.61 -14.79
N TYR A 19 9.46 16.45 -16.02
CA TYR A 19 8.96 17.56 -16.83
C TYR A 19 7.69 18.19 -16.25
N MET A 20 6.73 17.37 -15.80
CA MET A 20 5.49 17.86 -15.19
C MET A 20 5.76 18.62 -13.88
N ILE A 21 6.69 18.15 -13.04
CA ILE A 21 7.12 18.86 -11.83
C ILE A 21 7.78 20.21 -12.16
N LYS A 22 8.58 20.28 -13.24
CA LYS A 22 9.17 21.55 -13.71
C LYS A 22 8.13 22.54 -14.21
N LEU A 23 7.11 22.07 -14.93
CA LEU A 23 6.04 22.93 -15.45
C LEU A 23 5.08 23.41 -14.35
N PHE A 24 4.81 22.55 -13.35
CA PHE A 24 3.84 22.80 -12.30
C PHE A 24 4.45 22.56 -10.91
N PRO A 25 5.48 23.33 -10.50
CA PRO A 25 6.22 23.07 -9.26
C PRO A 25 5.39 23.23 -8.00
N SER A 26 4.28 23.98 -8.09
CA SER A 26 3.34 24.18 -6.98
C SER A 26 2.23 23.12 -6.91
N ASP A 27 2.09 22.27 -7.92
CA ASP A 27 1.04 21.25 -7.96
C ASP A 27 1.45 20.01 -7.16
N LYS A 28 0.86 19.89 -5.97
CA LYS A 28 1.13 18.77 -5.06
C LYS A 28 0.55 17.45 -5.54
N LEU A 29 -0.44 17.45 -6.43
CA LEU A 29 -1.03 16.22 -6.96
C LEU A 29 -0.05 15.49 -7.88
N ILE A 30 0.65 16.25 -8.74
CA ILE A 30 1.68 15.70 -9.62
C ILE A 30 2.83 15.12 -8.78
N GLU A 31 3.31 15.87 -7.79
CA GLU A 31 4.37 15.40 -6.88
C GLU A 31 3.94 14.13 -6.12
N PHE A 32 2.70 14.11 -5.61
CA PHE A 32 2.11 12.96 -4.94
C PHE A 32 2.08 11.72 -5.83
N SER A 33 1.51 11.83 -7.04
CA SER A 33 1.39 10.71 -7.98
C SER A 33 2.75 10.18 -8.42
N TYR A 34 3.72 11.06 -8.64
CA TYR A 34 5.09 10.69 -8.96
C TYR A 34 5.72 9.87 -7.83
N LEU A 35 5.67 10.37 -6.59
CA LEU A 35 6.26 9.68 -5.44
C LEU A 35 5.60 8.32 -5.19
N LYS A 36 4.26 8.24 -5.27
CA LYS A 36 3.52 6.96 -5.17
C LYS A 36 3.97 5.98 -6.27
N GLY A 37 4.11 6.45 -7.50
CA GLY A 37 4.59 5.65 -8.63
C GLY A 37 6.03 5.16 -8.46
N MET A 38 6.93 6.03 -8.00
CA MET A 38 8.33 5.68 -7.71
C MET A 38 8.44 4.68 -6.57
N GLY A 39 7.59 4.78 -5.55
CA GLY A 39 7.46 3.78 -4.49
C GLY A 39 7.13 2.40 -5.05
N ALA A 40 6.10 2.31 -5.90
CA ALA A 40 5.68 1.05 -6.52
C ALA A 40 6.75 0.48 -7.47
N LYS A 41 7.40 1.33 -8.27
CA LYS A 41 8.49 0.93 -9.17
C LYS A 41 9.69 0.37 -8.41
N ASN A 42 10.06 0.98 -7.29
CA ASN A 42 11.15 0.47 -6.46
C ASN A 42 10.74 -0.82 -5.74
N PHE A 43 9.48 -0.94 -5.34
CA PHE A 43 8.94 -2.17 -4.75
C PHE A 43 9.06 -3.35 -5.71
N THR A 44 8.65 -3.19 -6.98
CA THR A 44 8.74 -4.25 -8.00
C THR A 44 10.19 -4.63 -8.32
N LYS A 45 11.11 -3.67 -8.24
CA LYS A 45 12.56 -3.90 -8.34
C LYS A 45 13.19 -4.49 -7.07
N LYS A 46 12.40 -4.77 -6.03
CA LYS A 46 12.85 -5.26 -4.71
C LYS A 46 13.75 -4.27 -3.95
N ASN A 47 13.77 -3.01 -4.34
CA ASN A 47 14.47 -1.93 -3.65
C ASN A 47 13.61 -1.39 -2.52
N PHE A 48 13.36 -2.20 -1.49
CA PHE A 48 12.36 -1.91 -0.46
C PHE A 48 12.69 -0.67 0.39
N VAL A 49 13.97 -0.36 0.62
CA VAL A 49 14.39 0.86 1.32
C VAL A 49 13.99 2.12 0.54
N ALA A 50 14.26 2.15 -0.76
CA ALA A 50 13.86 3.27 -1.62
C ALA A 50 12.34 3.35 -1.75
N SER A 51 11.67 2.20 -1.90
CA SER A 51 10.22 2.11 -1.94
C SER A 51 9.58 2.75 -0.69
N LEU A 52 10.12 2.42 0.48
CA LEU A 52 9.68 2.95 1.77
C LEU A 52 9.81 4.49 1.84
N ASP A 53 10.94 5.05 1.41
CA ASP A 53 11.15 6.52 1.36
C ASP A 53 10.07 7.20 0.50
N PHE A 54 9.90 6.71 -0.73
CA PHE A 54 8.95 7.27 -1.67
C PHE A 54 7.50 7.19 -1.15
N PHE A 55 7.09 6.04 -0.61
CA PHE A 55 5.74 5.90 -0.06
C PHE A 55 5.52 6.80 1.16
N LYS A 56 6.47 6.91 2.09
CA LYS A 56 6.34 7.82 3.25
C LYS A 56 6.22 9.28 2.82
N ARG A 57 6.99 9.71 1.83
CA ARG A 57 6.90 11.08 1.29
C ARG A 57 5.55 11.33 0.63
N SER A 58 5.04 10.38 -0.16
CA SER A 58 3.69 10.48 -0.75
C SER A 58 2.60 10.53 0.33
N LEU A 59 2.71 9.76 1.41
CA LEU A 59 1.78 9.80 2.55
C LEU A 59 1.80 11.18 3.22
N GLY A 60 2.99 11.75 3.44
CA GLY A 60 3.14 13.10 4.00
C GLY A 60 2.50 14.18 3.13
N LEU A 61 2.61 14.08 1.80
CA LEU A 61 1.90 14.97 0.89
C LEU A 61 0.39 14.77 0.98
N ARG A 62 -0.08 13.51 0.98
CA ARG A 62 -1.50 13.17 1.05
C ARG A 62 -2.16 13.78 2.28
N GLN A 63 -1.54 13.61 3.45
CA GLN A 63 -2.05 14.09 4.73
C GLN A 63 -1.99 15.61 4.87
N LYS A 64 -1.02 16.28 4.22
CA LYS A 64 -0.79 17.72 4.39
C LYS A 64 -1.62 18.58 3.43
N PHE A 65 -1.82 18.14 2.20
CA PHE A 65 -2.32 19.00 1.12
C PHE A 65 -3.67 18.60 0.53
N PHE A 66 -4.16 17.40 0.83
CA PHE A 66 -5.41 16.90 0.27
C PHE A 66 -6.41 16.64 1.39
N SER A 67 -7.69 16.81 1.10
CA SER A 67 -8.75 16.31 1.98
C SER A 67 -8.55 14.80 2.21
N SER A 68 -8.92 14.33 3.41
CA SER A 68 -8.76 12.91 3.77
C SER A 68 -9.43 12.03 2.72
N ASN A 69 -8.64 11.15 2.11
CA ASN A 69 -9.13 10.04 1.30
C ASN A 69 -8.65 8.79 1.99
N ASP A 70 -9.50 8.26 2.85
CA ASP A 70 -9.22 7.16 3.75
C ASP A 70 -8.72 5.94 2.97
N ARG A 71 -9.29 5.68 1.80
CA ARG A 71 -8.84 4.60 0.91
C ARG A 71 -7.40 4.79 0.44
N GLU A 72 -7.03 5.99 -0.01
CA GLU A 72 -5.67 6.23 -0.50
C GLU A 72 -4.63 6.22 0.63
N ILE A 73 -5.02 6.71 1.81
CA ILE A 73 -4.18 6.64 3.01
C ILE A 73 -3.99 5.18 3.45
N ALA A 74 -5.04 4.36 3.43
CA ALA A 74 -4.98 2.92 3.70
C ALA A 74 -3.98 2.22 2.76
N GLU A 75 -4.06 2.51 1.45
CA GLU A 75 -3.18 1.92 0.45
C GLU A 75 -1.70 2.25 0.68
N LEU A 76 -1.41 3.49 1.07
CA LEU A 76 -0.05 3.91 1.38
C LEU A 76 0.47 3.23 2.65
N HIS A 77 -0.35 3.14 3.70
CA HIS A 77 0.01 2.40 4.91
C HIS A 77 0.29 0.92 4.60
N GLY A 78 -0.55 0.25 3.81
CA GLY A 78 -0.33 -1.14 3.41
C GLY A 78 0.96 -1.33 2.59
N SER A 79 1.27 -0.40 1.68
CA SER A 79 2.49 -0.45 0.86
C SER A 79 3.76 -0.22 1.69
N ILE A 80 3.68 0.67 2.69
CA ILE A 80 4.74 0.91 3.68
C ILE A 80 4.93 -0.34 4.55
N ALA A 81 3.85 -0.93 5.05
CA ALA A 81 3.87 -2.14 5.86
C ALA A 81 4.51 -3.31 5.11
N GLU A 82 4.14 -3.51 3.84
CA GLU A 82 4.71 -4.56 3.01
C GLU A 82 6.20 -4.33 2.76
N SER A 83 6.60 -3.08 2.51
CA SER A 83 8.03 -2.74 2.37
C SER A 83 8.81 -3.08 3.65
N TYR A 84 8.26 -2.78 4.83
CA TYR A 84 8.86 -3.16 6.10
C TYR A 84 8.93 -4.68 6.30
N TYR A 85 7.86 -5.40 5.97
CA TYR A 85 7.82 -6.85 6.04
C TYR A 85 8.92 -7.48 5.17
N ARG A 86 9.08 -6.98 3.93
CA ARG A 86 10.14 -7.46 3.01
C ARG A 86 11.55 -7.12 3.48
N LEU A 87 11.69 -6.08 4.30
CA LEU A 87 12.93 -5.72 5.00
C LEU A 87 13.12 -6.49 6.32
N THR A 88 12.25 -7.43 6.66
CA THR A 88 12.25 -8.19 7.94
C THR A 88 12.04 -7.34 9.20
N ASN A 89 11.56 -6.11 9.02
CA ASN A 89 11.22 -5.18 10.10
C ASN A 89 9.76 -5.41 10.53
N TYR A 90 9.52 -6.53 11.21
CA TYR A 90 8.16 -7.03 11.46
C TYR A 90 7.36 -6.15 12.43
N ASN A 91 8.00 -5.45 13.37
CA ASN A 91 7.29 -4.56 14.30
C ASN A 91 6.69 -3.37 13.57
N GLU A 92 7.49 -2.70 12.73
CA GLU A 92 7.01 -1.60 11.90
C GLU A 92 6.00 -2.07 10.86
N ALA A 93 6.17 -3.28 10.31
CA ALA A 93 5.17 -3.87 9.43
C ALA A 93 3.82 -4.02 10.14
N ILE A 94 3.82 -4.56 11.37
CA ILE A 94 2.61 -4.71 12.19
C ILE A 94 1.92 -3.35 12.42
N ASP A 95 2.68 -2.35 12.86
CA ASP A 95 2.14 -1.01 13.12
C ASP A 95 1.47 -0.39 11.88
N PHE A 96 2.10 -0.53 10.72
CA PHE A 96 1.58 0.04 9.48
C PHE A 96 0.44 -0.78 8.87
N TYR A 97 0.40 -2.10 9.04
CA TYR A 97 -0.75 -2.90 8.62
C TYR A 97 -1.99 -2.58 9.45
N HIS A 98 -1.86 -2.39 10.77
CA HIS A 98 -2.97 -1.93 11.61
C HIS A 98 -3.49 -0.57 11.15
N LYS A 99 -2.59 0.40 10.91
CA LYS A 99 -2.99 1.71 10.36
C LYS A 99 -3.71 1.59 9.02
N ALA A 100 -3.33 0.63 8.17
CA ALA A 100 -4.03 0.41 6.90
C ALA A 100 -5.47 -0.11 7.11
N LEU A 101 -5.64 -1.01 8.09
CA LEU A 101 -6.94 -1.60 8.44
C LEU A 101 -7.88 -0.60 9.13
N ASP A 102 -7.34 0.35 9.91
CA ASP A 102 -8.14 1.42 10.55
C ASP A 102 -8.94 2.26 9.55
N PHE A 103 -8.42 2.42 8.31
CA PHE A 103 -9.08 3.17 7.25
C PHE A 103 -9.95 2.32 6.32
N ASN A 104 -9.75 0.99 6.28
CA ASN A 104 -10.47 0.14 5.35
C ASN A 104 -10.62 -1.30 5.90
N SER A 105 -11.80 -1.57 6.46
CA SER A 105 -12.19 -2.90 6.96
C SER A 105 -13.05 -3.69 5.97
N LEU A 106 -13.27 -3.18 4.74
CA LEU A 106 -14.08 -3.88 3.75
C LEU A 106 -13.40 -5.17 3.27
N PRO A 107 -14.17 -6.22 2.93
CA PRO A 107 -13.64 -7.46 2.40
C PRO A 107 -13.04 -7.22 1.01
N THR A 108 -11.72 -7.00 0.97
CA THR A 108 -10.98 -6.76 -0.27
C THR A 108 -9.69 -7.59 -0.28
N PRO A 109 -9.10 -7.87 -1.46
CA PRO A 109 -7.81 -8.55 -1.55
C PRO A 109 -6.69 -7.87 -0.74
N LYS A 110 -6.75 -6.54 -0.58
CA LYS A 110 -5.78 -5.78 0.22
C LYS A 110 -5.94 -6.03 1.72
N THR A 111 -7.19 -6.09 2.20
CA THR A 111 -7.53 -6.39 3.60
C THR A 111 -7.11 -7.81 3.95
N ILE A 112 -7.40 -8.78 3.07
CA ILE A 112 -6.95 -10.18 3.22
C ILE A 112 -5.43 -10.24 3.36
N MET A 113 -4.72 -9.55 2.47
CA MET A 113 -3.27 -9.53 2.47
C MET A 113 -2.67 -8.87 3.73
N ALA A 114 -3.30 -7.80 4.23
CA ALA A 114 -2.89 -7.14 5.47
C ALA A 114 -3.03 -8.07 6.69
N HIS A 115 -4.18 -8.74 6.84
CA HIS A 115 -4.39 -9.74 7.89
C HIS A 115 -3.42 -10.92 7.74
N PHE A 116 -3.19 -11.40 6.53
CA PHE A 116 -2.23 -12.47 6.26
C PHE A 116 -0.82 -12.09 6.75
N TYR A 117 -0.29 -10.94 6.32
CA TYR A 117 1.05 -10.51 6.75
C TYR A 117 1.15 -10.14 8.22
N LEU A 118 0.09 -9.62 8.85
CA LEU A 118 0.02 -9.47 10.30
C LEU A 118 0.19 -10.83 10.99
N GLY A 119 -0.59 -11.83 10.56
CA GLY A 119 -0.52 -13.19 11.08
C GLY A 119 0.90 -13.77 11.04
N PHE A 120 1.58 -13.66 9.90
CA PHE A 120 2.98 -14.09 9.76
C PHE A 120 3.96 -13.26 10.59
N SER A 121 3.78 -11.94 10.65
CA SER A 121 4.65 -11.06 11.43
C SER A 121 4.59 -11.39 12.92
N TYR A 122 3.38 -11.60 13.45
CA TYR A 122 3.18 -12.06 14.83
C TYR A 122 3.76 -13.45 15.06
N LEU A 123 3.62 -14.39 14.12
CA LEU A 123 4.17 -15.73 14.24
C LEU A 123 5.70 -15.71 14.32
N ILE A 124 6.35 -14.91 13.48
CA ILE A 124 7.81 -14.73 13.50
C ILE A 124 8.27 -14.10 14.82
N ARG A 125 7.50 -13.15 15.36
CA ARG A 125 7.78 -12.54 16.66
C ARG A 125 7.54 -13.51 17.84
N ALA A 126 6.53 -14.39 17.72
CA ALA A 126 6.15 -15.37 18.74
C ALA A 126 7.19 -16.48 18.95
N ASN A 127 8.09 -16.72 17.99
CA ASN A 127 9.17 -17.71 18.10
C ASN A 127 10.11 -17.48 19.31
N TRP A 128 9.91 -16.40 20.07
CA TRP A 128 10.63 -16.05 21.28
C TRP A 128 9.74 -16.20 22.55
N ASN A 129 8.92 -17.26 22.64
CA ASN A 129 8.10 -17.67 23.80
C ASN A 129 7.03 -16.65 24.28
N ASN A 130 6.46 -15.86 23.36
CA ASN A 130 5.35 -14.95 23.69
C ASN A 130 3.98 -15.54 23.29
N PHE A 131 3.20 -16.01 24.28
CA PHE A 131 1.86 -16.60 24.05
C PHE A 131 0.85 -15.60 23.46
N ASP A 132 1.02 -14.31 23.71
CA ASP A 132 0.13 -13.27 23.21
C ASP A 132 0.27 -13.15 21.68
N ASP A 133 1.50 -13.17 21.17
CA ASP A 133 1.78 -13.09 19.74
C ASP A 133 1.26 -14.32 18.97
N LEU A 134 1.30 -15.51 19.56
CA LEU A 134 0.70 -16.70 18.94
C LEU A 134 -0.82 -16.57 18.80
N SER A 135 -1.49 -15.97 19.79
CA SER A 135 -2.92 -15.75 19.76
C SER A 135 -3.30 -14.71 18.69
N SER A 136 -2.56 -13.61 18.62
CA SER A 136 -2.72 -12.60 17.56
C SER A 136 -2.45 -13.18 16.17
N ALA A 137 -1.43 -14.03 16.02
CA ALA A 137 -1.12 -14.69 14.76
C ALA A 137 -2.30 -15.55 14.27
N LYS A 138 -2.83 -16.41 15.14
CA LYS A 138 -4.00 -17.25 14.83
C LYS A 138 -5.22 -16.41 14.48
N TYR A 139 -5.48 -15.35 15.24
CA TYR A 139 -6.59 -14.44 14.97
C TYR A 139 -6.48 -13.87 13.55
N HIS A 140 -5.37 -13.22 13.21
CA HIS A 140 -5.23 -12.56 11.90
C HIS A 140 -5.25 -13.55 10.73
N LEU A 141 -4.64 -14.73 10.87
CA LEU A 141 -4.71 -15.76 9.83
C LEU A 141 -6.13 -16.31 9.65
N GLN A 142 -6.88 -16.51 10.72
CA GLN A 142 -8.28 -16.93 10.64
C GLN A 142 -9.13 -15.84 9.97
N THR A 143 -8.98 -14.58 10.38
CA THR A 143 -9.72 -13.48 9.76
C THR A 143 -9.40 -13.33 8.27
N ALA A 144 -8.15 -13.52 7.86
CA ALA A 144 -7.78 -13.50 6.44
C ALA A 144 -8.51 -14.59 5.63
N LEU A 145 -8.66 -15.79 6.21
CA LEU A 145 -9.41 -16.89 5.60
C LEU A 145 -10.90 -16.56 5.51
N ASP A 146 -11.49 -16.07 6.60
CA ASP A 146 -12.91 -15.74 6.67
C ASP A 146 -13.28 -14.65 5.64
N ILE A 147 -12.48 -13.58 5.55
CA ILE A 147 -12.66 -12.51 4.57
C ILE A 147 -12.50 -13.05 3.14
N ASN A 148 -11.56 -13.98 2.89
CA ASN A 148 -11.39 -14.56 1.57
C ASN A 148 -12.62 -15.36 1.12
N LEU A 149 -13.20 -16.13 2.04
CA LEU A 149 -14.43 -16.87 1.77
C LEU A 149 -15.60 -15.93 1.48
N GLU A 150 -15.78 -14.88 2.28
CA GLU A 150 -16.80 -13.85 2.07
C GLU A 150 -16.61 -13.14 0.72
N TYR A 151 -15.37 -12.77 0.38
CA TYR A 151 -15.03 -12.11 -0.87
C TYR A 151 -15.36 -12.98 -2.11
N GLU A 152 -15.07 -14.28 -2.05
CA GLU A 152 -15.42 -15.20 -3.14
C GLU A 152 -16.93 -15.39 -3.29
N MET A 153 -17.68 -15.51 -2.19
CA MET A 153 -19.15 -15.59 -2.23
C MET A 153 -19.78 -14.35 -2.88
N LEU A 154 -19.38 -13.15 -2.45
CA LEU A 154 -19.88 -11.89 -3.01
C LEU A 154 -19.55 -11.77 -4.51
N ARG A 155 -18.36 -12.23 -4.92
CA ARG A 155 -17.95 -12.22 -6.31
C ARG A 155 -18.84 -13.13 -7.17
N ASP A 156 -19.17 -14.32 -6.67
CA ASP A 156 -19.99 -15.29 -7.39
C ASP A 156 -21.45 -14.81 -7.50
N GLU A 157 -22.03 -14.23 -6.45
CA GLU A 157 -23.37 -13.64 -6.46
C GLU A 157 -23.52 -12.53 -7.52
N MET A 158 -22.54 -11.61 -7.59
CA MET A 158 -22.51 -10.56 -8.60
C MET A 158 -22.43 -11.09 -10.04
N ILE A 159 -21.82 -12.26 -10.25
CA ILE A 159 -21.74 -12.88 -11.58
C ILE A 159 -23.08 -13.50 -11.96
N THR A 160 -23.81 -14.08 -11.01
CA THR A 160 -25.14 -14.67 -11.26
C THR A 160 -26.23 -13.64 -11.53
N ASP A 161 -26.16 -12.43 -10.96
CA ASP A 161 -27.16 -11.35 -11.18
C ASP A 161 -27.06 -10.65 -12.56
N ILE A 162 -26.07 -11.03 -13.38
CA ILE A 162 -25.82 -10.45 -14.72
C ILE A 162 -26.41 -11.33 -15.85
N TYR A 163 -27.05 -12.47 -15.51
CA TYR A 163 -27.70 -13.40 -16.45
C TYR A 163 -29.22 -13.48 -16.26
#